data_AF-A0A496RAD7-F1
#
_entry.id   AF-A0A496RAD7-F1
#
_cell.length_a   1.000
_cell.length_b   1.000
_cell.length_c   1.000
_cell.angle_alpha   90.00
_cell.angle_beta   90.00
_cell.angle_gamma   90.00
#
_symmetry.space_group_name_H-M   'P 1'
#
loop_
_entity.id
_entity.type
_entity.pdbx_description
1 polymer ?
#
loop_
_entity_poly.entity_id
_entity_poly.type
_entity_poly.pdbx_seq_one_letter_code
_entity_poly.pdbx_strand_id
1 'polypeptide(L)' 'MGIFSSINIAASGLSAQRTRLDVISDNIANVDTTRTPEGGPFRRSRVVFRPRVEQPYWRSPFLPETMD' A
#
# COMPACT_ATOMS: atom_id res chain seq x y z
N MET A 1 22.10 -6.12 -4.34
CA MET A 1 20.77 -6.73 -4.06
C MET A 1 20.95 -7.89 -3.08
N GLY A 2 20.91 -7.63 -1.77
CA GLY A 2 21.04 -8.68 -0.76
C GLY A 2 19.71 -9.37 -0.46
N ILE A 3 19.75 -10.59 0.08
CA ILE A 3 18.55 -11.37 0.48
C ILE A 3 17.61 -10.56 1.41
N PHE A 4 18.16 -9.69 2.27
CA PHE A 4 17.36 -8.82 3.12
C PHE A 4 16.55 -7.76 2.34
N SER A 5 17.07 -7.27 1.21
CA SER A 5 16.36 -6.29 0.38
C SER A 5 15.13 -6.88 -0.31
N SER A 6 15.23 -8.11 -0.82
CA SER A 6 14.09 -8.81 -1.44
C SER A 6 13.02 -9.18 -0.41
N ILE A 7 13.42 -9.63 0.79
CA ILE A 7 12.49 -9.90 1.90
C ILE A 7 11.74 -8.61 2.30
N ASN A 8 12.44 -7.48 2.43
CA ASN A 8 11.81 -6.21 2.77
C ASN A 8 10.81 -5.74 1.71
N ILE A 9 11.12 -5.92 0.42
CA ILE A 9 10.19 -5.63 -0.67
C ILE A 9 8.94 -6.50 -0.56
N ALA A 10 9.12 -7.82 -0.42
CA ALA A 10 8.00 -8.76 -0.28
C ALA A 10 7.14 -8.45 0.95
N ALA A 11 7.75 -8.16 2.11
CA ALA A 11 7.04 -7.81 3.34
C ALA A 11 6.23 -6.51 3.19
N SER A 12 6.80 -5.51 2.52
CA SER A 12 6.08 -4.25 2.24
C SER A 12 4.90 -4.46 1.30
N GLY A 13 5.05 -5.28 0.26
CA GLY A 13 3.98 -5.66 -0.66
C GLY A 13 2.87 -6.45 0.03
N LEU A 14 3.23 -7.43 0.87
CA LEU A 14 2.27 -8.23 1.63
C LEU A 14 1.44 -7.36 2.57
N SER A 15 2.09 -6.44 3.29
CA SER A 15 1.41 -5.48 4.16
C SER A 15 0.44 -4.59 3.38
N ALA A 16 0.85 -4.08 2.22
CA ALA A 16 0.00 -3.27 1.36
C ALA A 16 -1.22 -4.05 0.82
N GLN A 17 -1.05 -5.31 0.45
CA GLN A 17 -2.16 -6.15 0.00
C GLN A 17 -3.10 -6.53 1.15
N ARG A 18 -2.58 -6.73 2.37
CA ARG A 18 -3.42 -6.94 3.57
C ARG A 18 -4.37 -5.76 3.76
N THR A 19 -3.87 -4.52 3.76
CA THR A 19 -4.72 -3.32 3.85
C THR A 19 -5.77 -3.25 2.74
N ARG A 20 -5.42 -3.65 1.51
CA ARG A 20 -6.39 -3.73 0.42
C ARG A 20 -7.50 -4.75 0.71
N LEU A 21 -7.16 -5.92 1.25
CA LEU A 21 -8.14 -6.94 1.65
C LEU A 21 -9.05 -6.43 2.77
N ASP A 22 -8.50 -5.71 3.74
CA ASP A 22 -9.28 -5.14 4.85
C ASP A 22 -10.32 -4.14 4.32
N VAL A 23 -9.92 -3.24 3.40
CA VAL A 23 -10.85 -2.28 2.76
C VAL A 23 -11.89 -2.97 1.88
N ILE A 24 -11.53 -4.04 1.18
CA ILE A 24 -12.50 -4.83 0.40
C ILE A 24 -13.51 -5.49 1.34
N SER A 25 -13.04 -6.06 2.45
CA SER A 25 -13.89 -6.70 3.45
C SER A 25 -14.88 -5.72 4.06
N ASP A 26 -14.42 -4.52 4.40
CA ASP A 26 -15.27 -3.45 4.94
C ASP A 26 -16.31 -2.97 3.92
N ASN A 27 -15.93 -2.87 2.64
CA ASN A 27 -16.87 -2.54 1.57
C ASN A 27 -17.96 -3.61 1.39
N ILE A 28 -17.59 -4.89 1.49
CA ILE A 28 -18.54 -6.01 1.38
C ILE A 28 -19.47 -6.02 2.59
N ALA A 29 -18.93 -5.83 3.79
CA ALA A 29 -19.71 -5.82 5.03
C ALA A 29 -20.78 -4.72 5.06
N ASN A 30 -20.50 -3.58 4.41
CA ASN A 30 -21.39 -2.41 4.42
C ASN A 30 -22.14 -2.18 3.10
N VAL A 31 -22.12 -3.13 2.16
CA VAL A 31 -22.70 -2.93 0.81
C VAL A 31 -24.20 -2.59 0.84
N ASP A 32 -24.95 -3.16 1.79
CA ASP A 32 -26.39 -2.95 1.94
C ASP A 32 -26.75 -1.87 2.97
N THR A 33 -25.74 -1.18 3.54
CA THR A 33 -25.94 -0.16 4.57
C THR A 33 -26.49 1.12 3.96
N THR A 34 -27.78 1.39 4.19
CA THR A 34 -28.49 2.59 3.68
C THR A 34 -28.56 3.74 4.69
N ARG A 35 -28.16 3.50 5.94
CA ARG A 35 -28.16 4.47 7.03
C ARG A 35 -26.82 4.45 7.77
N THR A 36 -25.97 5.42 7.48
CA THR A 36 -24.75 5.67 8.25
C THR A 36 -25.00 6.69 9.37
N PRO A 37 -24.14 6.75 10.39
CA PRO A 37 -24.20 7.78 11.44
C PRO A 37 -24.13 9.22 10.91
N GLU A 38 -23.40 9.45 9.80
CA GLU A 38 -23.35 10.78 9.16
C GLU A 38 -24.55 11.09 8.25
N GLY A 39 -25.44 10.11 8.03
CA GLY A 39 -26.61 10.23 7.17
C GLY A 39 -26.31 9.87 5.71
N GLY A 40 -27.13 8.96 5.17
CA GLY A 40 -27.06 8.50 3.78
C GLY A 40 -26.55 7.06 3.61
N PRO A 41 -26.54 6.56 2.36
CA PRO A 41 -26.05 5.22 2.04
C PRO A 41 -24.52 5.15 2.11
N PHE A 42 -24.01 3.96 2.43
CA PHE A 42 -22.59 3.67 2.49
C PHE A 42 -21.89 3.97 1.15
N ARG A 43 -20.69 4.54 1.22
CA ARG A 43 -19.84 4.83 0.06
C ARG A 43 -18.58 4.00 0.14
N ARG A 44 -18.35 3.19 -0.90
CA ARG A 44 -17.18 2.31 -0.96
C ARG A 44 -15.86 3.08 -0.94
N SER A 45 -14.89 2.55 -0.21
CA SER A 45 -13.52 3.04 -0.16
C SER A 45 -12.61 2.30 -1.15
N ARG A 46 -11.53 2.93 -1.61
CA ARG A 46 -10.52 2.30 -2.49
C ARG A 46 -9.11 2.68 -2.04
N VAL A 47 -8.23 1.69 -2.02
CA VAL A 47 -6.80 1.89 -1.75
C VAL A 47 -6.07 2.31 -3.03
N VAL A 48 -5.28 3.38 -2.93
CA VAL A 48 -4.34 3.83 -3.96
C VAL A 48 -2.92 3.64 -3.44
N PHE A 49 -2.10 2.90 -4.17
CA PHE A 49 -0.71 2.68 -3.79
C PHE A 49 0.19 3.78 -4.31
N ARG A 50 1.24 4.08 -3.54
CA ARG A 50 2.34 4.97 -3.94
C ARG A 50 3.67 4.32 -3.62
N PRO A 51 4.73 4.60 -4.39
CA PRO A 51 6.07 4.15 -4.04
C PRO A 51 6.52 4.79 -2.71
N ARG A 52 7.37 4.09 -1.95
CA ARG A 52 7.98 4.63 -0.71
C ARG A 52 9.06 5.68 -0.98
N VAL A 53 9.59 5.72 -2.19
CA VAL A 53 10.65 6.65 -2.61
C VAL A 53 10.16 7.36 -3.86
N GLU A 54 10.18 8.68 -3.88
CA GLU A 54 9.69 9.48 -5.02
C GLU A 54 10.71 9.51 -6.17
N GLN A 55 12.00 9.44 -5.85
CA GLN A 55 13.08 9.42 -6.83
C GLN A 55 13.70 8.03 -6.89
N PRO A 56 13.77 7.37 -8.06
CA PRO A 56 14.47 6.12 -8.19
C PRO A 56 15.98 6.38 -8.04
N TYR A 57 16.54 6.06 -6.87
CA TYR A 57 18.00 6.02 -6.73
C TYR A 57 18.50 4.73 -7.37
N TRP A 58 19.35 4.87 -8.38
CA TRP A 58 20.03 3.76 -9.00
C TRP A 58 21.29 3.47 -8.19
N ARG A 59 21.27 2.43 -7.35
CA ARG A 59 22.51 1.99 -6.67
C ARG A 59 23.50 1.49 -7.71
N SER A 60 24.34 2.39 -8.21
CA SER A 60 25.40 2.02 -9.12
C SER A 60 26.53 1.34 -8.34
N PRO A 61 27.19 0.30 -8.87
CA PRO A 61 28.34 -0.30 -8.22
C PRO A 61 29.58 0.61 -8.18
N PHE A 62 29.52 1.79 -8.82
CA PHE A 62 30.69 2.64 -9.09
C PHE A 62 30.57 4.04 -8.45
N LEU A 63 29.43 4.40 -7.88
CA LEU A 63 29.20 5.68 -7.22
C LEU A 63 29.27 5.52 -5.69
N PRO A 64 29.91 6.44 -4.97
CA PRO A 64 29.91 6.44 -3.51
C PRO A 64 28.49 6.60 -2.95
N GLU A 65 28.19 5.93 -1.83
CA GLU A 65 26.87 5.95 -1.17
C GLU A 65 26.38 7.37 -0.78
N THR A 66 27.27 8.36 -0.79
CA THR A 66 26.96 9.76 -0.49
C THR A 66 26.40 10.55 -1.66
N MET A 67 26.34 9.96 -2.87
CA MET A 67 25.90 10.63 -4.11
C MET A 67 24.67 9.99 -4.77
N ASP A 68 24.06 8.99 -4.12
CA ASP A 68 22.76 8.38 -4.44
C ASP A 68 21.64 8.99 -3.58
#